data_AF-R6HSZ8-F1
#
_entry.id   AF-R6HSZ8-F1
#
_cell.length_a   1.000
_cell.length_b   1.000
_cell.length_c   1.000
_cell.angle_alpha   90.00
_cell.angle_beta   90.00
_cell.angle_gamma   90.00
#
_symmetry.space_group_name_H-M   'P 1'
#
loop_
_entity.id
_entity.type
_entity.pdbx_description
1 polymer ?
#
loop_
_entity_poly.entity_id
_entity_poly.type
_entity_poly.pdbx_seq_one_letter_code
_entity_poly.pdbx_strand_id
1 'polypeptide(L)'
;MVRISNMSACTTETSETACGFVVEFADIITNQQFNSTNTNVGGWKDSEMRTYVNGAIYNALPIELQNVITTTKVISGHGSTSGETNFETQDKLYLLNAQEVWNGNSYDTSVGTSRQLDYYKNQGVTTSSYAGAKKQYNGSNSYWWLRSANSNGATRFLCVTSSGGWDYNNANYSLGVSPAFRIA
;
A
#
# COMPACT_ATOMS: atom_id res chain seq x y z
N MET A 1 -13.13 -10.22 1.33
CA MET A 1 -13.22 -10.12 2.80
C MET A 1 -12.35 -8.96 3.26
N VAL A 2 -12.74 -8.25 4.33
CA VAL A 2 -11.93 -7.20 4.96
C VAL A 2 -11.56 -7.61 6.39
N ARG A 3 -10.48 -7.03 6.95
CA ARG A 3 -10.05 -7.25 8.33
C ARG A 3 -9.53 -5.96 8.95
N ILE A 4 -9.55 -5.88 10.29
CA ILE A 4 -8.91 -4.82 11.03
C ILE A 4 -7.39 -5.05 10.96
N SER A 5 -6.67 -4.11 10.36
CA SER A 5 -5.20 -4.17 10.27
C SER A 5 -4.52 -3.36 11.36
N ASN A 6 -5.20 -2.35 11.91
CA ASN A 6 -4.66 -1.50 12.97
C ASN A 6 -5.76 -0.96 13.89
N MET A 7 -5.42 -0.79 15.16
CA MET A 7 -6.25 -0.05 16.12
C MET A 7 -5.47 1.00 16.90
N SER A 8 -4.14 0.89 16.96
CA SER A 8 -3.32 1.78 17.78
C SER A 8 -3.27 3.20 17.20
N ALA A 9 -3.34 4.20 18.07
CA ALA A 9 -3.17 5.60 17.69
C ALA A 9 -1.73 5.86 17.23
N CYS A 10 -1.55 6.85 16.36
CA CYS A 10 -0.23 7.34 16.02
C CYS A 10 0.30 8.30 17.08
N THR A 11 1.61 8.35 17.19
CA THR A 11 2.33 9.22 18.12
C THR A 11 3.28 10.15 17.38
N THR A 12 4.04 9.61 16.43
CA THR A 12 5.10 10.33 15.70
C THR A 12 5.00 10.19 14.19
N GLU A 13 4.13 9.32 13.70
CA GLU A 13 3.92 9.06 12.28
C GLU A 13 3.40 10.31 11.57
N THR A 14 3.95 10.59 10.40
CA THR A 14 3.51 11.69 9.53
C THR A 14 2.48 11.25 8.50
N SER A 15 2.47 9.96 8.17
CA SER A 15 1.42 9.28 7.41
C SER A 15 0.34 8.77 8.37
N GLU A 16 -0.91 9.01 8.03
CA GLU A 16 -2.03 8.57 8.85
C GLU A 16 -2.45 7.12 8.63
N THR A 17 -1.86 6.46 7.64
CA THR A 17 -2.22 5.14 7.11
C THR A 17 -2.12 3.98 8.11
N ALA A 18 -1.45 4.19 9.25
CA ALA A 18 -1.36 3.27 10.38
C ALA A 18 -1.89 3.88 11.70
N CYS A 19 -2.82 4.85 11.62
CA CYS A 19 -3.33 5.58 12.78
C CYS A 19 -4.79 5.24 13.10
N GLY A 20 -5.03 4.78 14.32
CA GLY A 20 -6.36 4.44 14.80
C GLY A 20 -6.92 3.24 14.07
N PHE A 21 -8.20 3.28 13.71
CA PHE A 21 -8.90 2.14 13.12
C PHE A 21 -8.65 2.05 11.61
N VAL A 22 -7.80 1.12 11.22
CA VAL A 22 -7.51 0.81 9.80
C VAL A 22 -8.12 -0.53 9.45
N VAL A 23 -8.83 -0.56 8.32
CA VAL A 23 -9.37 -1.75 7.69
C VAL A 23 -8.63 -1.99 6.39
N GLU A 24 -8.21 -3.22 6.15
CA GLU A 24 -7.66 -3.64 4.86
C GLU A 24 -8.50 -4.74 4.21
N PHE A 25 -8.43 -4.81 2.89
CA PHE A 25 -8.87 -6.00 2.17
C PHE A 25 -7.92 -7.15 2.52
N ALA A 26 -8.48 -8.26 2.99
CA ALA A 26 -7.70 -9.42 3.43
C ALA A 26 -6.96 -10.08 2.26
N ASP A 27 -7.57 -10.02 1.07
CA ASP A 27 -7.11 -10.63 -0.17
C ASP A 27 -7.11 -9.63 -1.33
N ILE A 28 -6.66 -10.08 -2.49
CA ILE A 28 -6.62 -9.30 -3.73
C ILE A 28 -8.03 -9.26 -4.32
N ILE A 29 -8.50 -8.06 -4.70
CA ILE A 29 -9.84 -7.88 -5.28
C ILE A 29 -9.83 -7.80 -6.80
N THR A 30 -8.70 -7.48 -7.41
CA THR A 30 -8.51 -7.37 -8.86
C THR A 30 -7.02 -7.33 -9.18
N ASN A 31 -6.66 -7.56 -10.44
CA ASN A 31 -5.32 -7.31 -10.96
C ASN A 31 -5.32 -6.07 -11.85
N GLN A 32 -4.35 -5.19 -11.66
CA GLN A 32 -4.27 -3.92 -12.39
C GLN A 32 -2.80 -3.55 -12.62
N GLN A 33 -2.50 -2.92 -13.76
CA GLN A 33 -1.21 -2.28 -13.98
C GLN A 33 -1.04 -1.10 -13.04
N PHE A 34 0.16 -0.90 -12.49
CA PHE A 34 0.39 0.27 -11.65
C PHE A 34 0.28 1.57 -12.45
N ASN A 35 0.91 1.59 -13.63
CA ASN A 35 0.81 2.62 -14.66
C ASN A 35 0.82 1.95 -16.05
N SER A 36 0.15 2.55 -17.03
CA SER A 36 0.18 2.08 -18.43
C SER A 36 1.58 2.08 -19.04
N THR A 37 2.46 2.97 -18.57
CA THR A 37 3.87 3.05 -18.97
C THR A 37 4.79 2.54 -17.86
N ASN A 38 5.98 2.06 -18.23
CA ASN A 38 6.94 1.48 -17.28
C ASN A 38 7.70 2.57 -16.50
N THR A 39 7.00 3.38 -15.71
CA THR A 39 7.54 4.48 -14.90
C THR A 39 6.97 4.47 -13.48
N ASN A 40 7.79 4.87 -12.52
CA ASN A 40 7.36 5.19 -11.15
C ASN A 40 7.56 6.68 -10.80
N VAL A 41 7.96 7.51 -11.78
CA VAL A 41 8.12 8.96 -11.60
C VAL A 41 6.77 9.56 -11.16
N GLY A 42 6.80 10.43 -10.16
CA GLY A 42 5.60 10.97 -9.50
C GLY A 42 4.99 10.02 -8.44
N GLY A 43 5.54 8.82 -8.29
CA GLY A 43 5.20 7.86 -7.23
C GLY A 43 3.72 7.48 -7.18
N TRP A 44 3.22 7.22 -5.98
CA TRP A 44 1.79 6.96 -5.75
C TRP A 44 0.92 8.14 -6.16
N LYS A 45 1.38 9.37 -5.86
CA LYS A 45 0.62 10.61 -6.04
C LYS A 45 0.09 10.78 -7.46
N ASP A 46 0.95 10.56 -8.45
CA ASP A 46 0.64 10.76 -9.87
C ASP A 46 0.28 9.45 -10.59
N SER A 47 0.15 8.34 -9.85
CA SER A 47 -0.10 7.02 -10.46
C SER A 47 -1.53 6.83 -10.96
N GLU A 48 -1.64 6.04 -12.04
CA GLU A 48 -2.93 5.53 -12.51
C GLU A 48 -3.57 4.60 -11.48
N MET A 49 -2.77 3.83 -10.74
CA MET A 49 -3.24 3.00 -9.63
C MET A 49 -3.98 3.82 -8.56
N ARG A 50 -3.46 4.98 -8.15
CA ARG A 50 -4.14 5.85 -7.17
C ARG A 50 -5.49 6.34 -7.70
N THR A 51 -5.54 6.71 -8.98
CA THR A 51 -6.77 7.12 -9.65
C THR A 51 -7.78 5.98 -9.72
N TYR A 52 -7.33 4.77 -10.05
CA TYR A 52 -8.17 3.57 -10.09
C TYR A 52 -8.73 3.21 -8.71
N VAL A 53 -7.88 3.23 -7.68
CA VAL A 53 -8.25 2.90 -6.30
C VAL A 53 -9.22 3.92 -5.70
N ASN A 54 -8.96 5.23 -5.85
CA ASN A 54 -9.84 6.28 -5.30
C ASN A 54 -11.04 6.62 -6.19
N GLY A 55 -11.05 6.14 -7.44
CA GLY A 55 -12.17 6.29 -8.38
C GLY A 55 -12.98 5.02 -8.47
N ALA A 56 -12.58 4.10 -9.35
CA ALA A 56 -13.36 2.91 -9.68
C ALA A 56 -13.63 2.01 -8.48
N ILE A 57 -12.61 1.72 -7.65
CA ILE A 57 -12.80 0.84 -6.48
C ILE A 57 -13.65 1.53 -5.41
N TYR A 58 -13.31 2.77 -5.03
CA TYR A 58 -14.06 3.52 -4.01
C TYR A 58 -15.53 3.71 -4.39
N ASN A 59 -15.82 4.12 -5.64
CA ASN A 59 -17.20 4.35 -6.10
C ASN A 59 -18.01 3.06 -6.22
N ALA A 60 -17.36 1.89 -6.31
CA ALA A 60 -18.01 0.59 -6.31
C ALA A 60 -18.34 0.08 -4.89
N LEU A 61 -17.84 0.72 -3.84
CA LEU A 61 -18.19 0.36 -2.46
C LEU A 61 -19.65 0.70 -2.16
N PRO A 62 -20.33 -0.04 -1.26
CA PRO A 62 -21.64 0.36 -0.76
C PRO A 62 -21.62 1.77 -0.19
N ILE A 63 -22.69 2.55 -0.41
CA ILE A 63 -22.77 3.95 0.02
C ILE A 63 -22.56 4.12 1.53
N GLU A 64 -23.03 3.17 2.34
CA GLU A 64 -22.82 3.15 3.79
C GLU A 64 -21.33 3.10 4.15
N LEU A 65 -20.55 2.30 3.41
CA LEU A 65 -19.10 2.20 3.62
C LEU A 65 -18.39 3.48 3.14
N GLN A 66 -18.79 4.02 1.98
CA GLN A 66 -18.24 5.30 1.49
C GLN A 66 -18.39 6.43 2.53
N ASN A 67 -19.55 6.49 3.21
CA ASN A 67 -19.86 7.52 4.18
C ASN A 67 -19.02 7.46 5.47
N VAL A 68 -18.54 6.28 5.87
CA VAL A 68 -17.72 6.12 7.10
C VAL A 68 -16.22 6.17 6.82
N ILE A 69 -15.79 6.04 5.56
CA ILE A 69 -14.37 6.14 5.20
C ILE A 69 -13.89 7.58 5.36
N THR A 70 -12.91 7.78 6.23
CA THR A 70 -12.29 9.09 6.39
C THR A 70 -11.27 9.36 5.29
N THR A 71 -11.10 10.63 4.97
CA THR A 71 -9.94 11.06 4.20
C THR A 71 -8.69 10.84 5.06
N THR A 72 -7.66 10.24 4.46
CA THR A 72 -6.41 9.88 5.12
C THR A 72 -5.27 10.63 4.50
N LYS A 73 -4.43 11.26 5.33
CA LYS A 73 -3.12 11.77 4.88
C LYS A 73 -2.19 10.59 4.60
N VAL A 74 -1.82 10.41 3.34
CA VAL A 74 -0.94 9.32 2.88
C VAL A 74 0.40 9.91 2.47
N ILE A 75 1.48 9.42 3.09
CA ILE A 75 2.85 9.68 2.64
C ILE A 75 3.37 8.50 1.82
N SER A 76 4.02 8.81 0.70
CA SER A 76 4.59 7.83 -0.24
C SER A 76 5.97 8.25 -0.73
N GLY A 77 6.80 7.27 -1.06
CA GLY A 77 8.18 7.51 -1.53
C GLY A 77 8.22 8.23 -2.87
N HIS A 78 9.24 9.07 -3.05
CA HIS A 78 9.50 9.79 -4.30
C HIS A 78 10.25 8.95 -5.36
N GLY A 79 10.64 7.71 -5.04
CA GLY A 79 11.39 6.85 -5.96
C GLY A 79 12.87 7.24 -6.04
N SER A 80 13.47 7.08 -7.21
CA SER A 80 14.92 7.29 -7.41
C SER A 80 15.33 8.73 -7.73
N THR A 81 14.38 9.67 -7.77
CA THR A 81 14.64 11.08 -8.01
C THR A 81 15.38 11.70 -6.82
N SER A 82 16.36 12.56 -7.08
CA SER A 82 17.09 13.28 -6.04
C SER A 82 16.52 14.68 -5.82
N GLY A 83 16.44 15.12 -4.56
CA GLY A 83 16.04 16.50 -4.21
C GLY A 83 14.54 16.70 -3.96
N GLU A 84 13.73 15.68 -4.21
CA GLU A 84 12.30 15.67 -3.85
C GLU A 84 12.13 15.17 -2.41
N THR A 85 11.16 15.73 -1.69
CA THR A 85 10.66 15.12 -0.45
C THR A 85 9.63 14.05 -0.79
N ASN A 86 9.33 13.17 0.17
CA ASN A 86 8.22 12.24 0.03
C ASN A 86 6.92 12.97 -0.32
N PHE A 87 6.08 12.33 -1.13
CA PHE A 87 4.83 12.91 -1.59
C PHE A 87 3.72 12.72 -0.56
N GLU A 88 2.91 13.76 -0.40
CA GLU A 88 1.69 13.75 0.41
C GLU A 88 0.46 13.76 -0.48
N THR A 89 -0.54 12.95 -0.10
CA THR A 89 -1.86 12.89 -0.73
C THR A 89 -2.95 12.77 0.33
N GLN A 90 -4.18 13.08 -0.07
CA GLN A 90 -5.39 12.95 0.74
C GLN A 90 -6.30 11.92 0.05
N ASP A 91 -6.38 10.72 0.61
CA ASP A 91 -6.99 9.56 -0.06
C ASP A 91 -8.10 8.94 0.80
N LYS A 92 -9.12 8.40 0.13
CA LYS A 92 -10.16 7.56 0.78
C LYS A 92 -9.68 6.12 0.90
N LEU A 93 -9.09 5.59 -0.18
CA LEU A 93 -8.47 4.28 -0.22
C LEU A 93 -7.00 4.41 -0.61
N TYR A 94 -6.13 3.59 -0.02
CA TYR A 94 -4.71 3.59 -0.31
C TYR A 94 -4.15 2.17 -0.36
N LEU A 95 -3.06 1.96 -1.09
CA LEU A 95 -2.27 0.74 -0.96
C LEU A 95 -1.27 0.88 0.18
N LEU A 96 -0.92 -0.22 0.84
CA LEU A 96 0.08 -0.21 1.91
C LEU A 96 1.47 0.16 1.36
N ASN A 97 2.34 0.70 2.21
CA ASN A 97 3.77 0.84 1.91
C ASN A 97 4.55 -0.34 2.52
N ALA A 98 5.84 -0.44 2.21
CA ALA A 98 6.64 -1.55 2.68
C ALA A 98 6.84 -1.55 4.21
N GLN A 99 6.89 -0.36 4.83
CA GLN A 99 6.99 -0.25 6.30
C GLN A 99 5.78 -0.83 7.02
N GLU A 100 4.58 -0.62 6.48
CA GLU A 100 3.33 -1.11 7.04
C GLU A 100 3.23 -2.64 7.08
N VAL A 101 3.95 -3.32 6.18
CA VAL A 101 4.00 -4.79 6.09
C VAL A 101 5.14 -5.38 6.91
N TRP A 102 6.40 -4.93 6.70
CA TRP A 102 7.59 -5.57 7.28
C TRP A 102 8.36 -4.73 8.30
N ASN A 103 7.81 -3.58 8.71
CA ASN A 103 8.48 -2.60 9.59
C ASN A 103 9.78 -1.99 9.00
N GLY A 104 9.89 -1.94 7.68
CA GLY A 104 10.99 -1.28 6.98
C GLY A 104 11.22 -1.88 5.59
N ASN A 105 11.97 -1.16 4.75
CA ASN A 105 12.50 -1.63 3.47
C ASN A 105 13.51 -0.60 2.93
N SER A 106 14.71 -1.01 2.54
CA SER A 106 15.75 -0.08 2.07
C SER A 106 15.47 0.53 0.70
N TYR A 107 14.42 0.09 0.00
CA TYR A 107 14.04 0.54 -1.35
C TYR A 107 12.82 1.47 -1.37
N ASP A 108 12.34 1.88 -0.19
CA ASP A 108 11.21 2.79 -0.03
C ASP A 108 11.64 4.01 0.79
N THR A 109 11.70 5.18 0.14
CA THR A 109 12.11 6.43 0.78
C THR A 109 11.10 6.97 1.79
N SER A 110 9.87 6.41 1.84
CA SER A 110 8.86 6.75 2.83
C SER A 110 8.95 5.96 4.13
N VAL A 111 9.91 5.03 4.26
CA VAL A 111 10.15 4.37 5.55
C VAL A 111 10.49 5.42 6.62
N GLY A 112 9.84 5.30 7.78
CA GLY A 112 9.93 6.26 8.88
C GLY A 112 8.76 7.25 8.92
N THR A 113 7.91 7.29 7.89
CA THR A 113 6.71 8.14 7.86
C THR A 113 5.46 7.47 8.45
N SER A 114 5.47 6.13 8.53
CA SER A 114 4.40 5.30 9.06
C SER A 114 4.98 4.30 10.08
N ARG A 115 4.26 3.23 10.37
CA ARG A 115 4.74 2.08 11.16
C ARG A 115 4.11 0.79 10.68
N GLN A 116 4.67 -0.35 11.10
CA GLN A 116 4.05 -1.64 10.83
C GLN A 116 2.65 -1.71 11.44
N LEU A 117 1.68 -2.18 10.66
CA LEU A 117 0.31 -2.36 11.12
C LEU A 117 0.24 -3.49 12.14
N ASP A 118 -0.64 -3.32 13.14
CA ASP A 118 -0.79 -4.25 14.27
C ASP A 118 -1.02 -5.70 13.79
N TYR A 119 -1.80 -5.90 12.73
CA TYR A 119 -2.02 -7.21 12.13
C TYR A 119 -0.72 -7.90 11.73
N TYR A 120 0.12 -7.26 10.90
CA TYR A 120 1.35 -7.87 10.41
C TYR A 120 2.37 -8.08 11.55
N LYS A 121 2.43 -7.12 12.48
CA LYS A 121 3.26 -7.24 13.69
C LYS A 121 2.86 -8.44 14.54
N ASN A 122 1.57 -8.63 14.79
CA ASN A 122 1.05 -9.74 15.58
C ASN A 122 1.22 -11.11 14.90
N GLN A 123 1.32 -11.13 13.57
CA GLN A 123 1.66 -12.32 12.78
C GLN A 123 3.18 -12.60 12.76
N GLY A 124 4.01 -11.77 13.39
CA GLY A 124 5.47 -11.91 13.37
C GLY A 124 6.09 -11.65 12.00
N VAL A 125 5.45 -10.79 11.19
CA VAL A 125 5.94 -10.48 9.84
C VAL A 125 7.18 -9.62 9.91
N THR A 126 8.24 -10.06 9.24
CA THR A 126 9.51 -9.35 9.04
C THR A 126 10.00 -9.62 7.61
N THR A 127 11.08 -8.96 7.19
CA THR A 127 11.71 -9.25 5.88
C THR A 127 12.30 -10.66 5.79
N SER A 128 12.49 -11.36 6.91
CA SER A 128 12.98 -12.75 6.99
C SER A 128 11.92 -13.79 7.38
N SER A 129 10.76 -13.34 7.87
CA SER A 129 9.61 -14.18 8.26
C SER A 129 8.36 -13.54 7.72
N TYR A 130 7.93 -13.91 6.51
CA TYR A 130 7.01 -13.09 5.73
C TYR A 130 5.72 -13.81 5.31
N ALA A 131 5.52 -15.06 5.70
CA ALA A 131 4.35 -15.85 5.30
C ALA A 131 3.01 -15.21 5.71
N GLY A 132 2.98 -14.41 6.79
CA GLY A 132 1.78 -13.69 7.23
C GLY A 132 1.34 -12.54 6.29
N ALA A 133 2.18 -12.17 5.31
CA ALA A 133 1.89 -11.11 4.33
C ALA A 133 1.26 -11.62 3.03
N LYS A 134 1.08 -12.93 2.88
CA LYS A 134 0.43 -13.53 1.70
C LYS A 134 -1.01 -13.03 1.55
N LYS A 135 -1.39 -12.73 0.32
CA LYS A 135 -2.77 -12.47 -0.09
C LYS A 135 -3.12 -13.36 -1.28
N GLN A 136 -4.36 -13.81 -1.35
CA GLN A 136 -4.85 -14.67 -2.42
C GLN A 136 -5.60 -13.88 -3.48
N TYR A 137 -5.55 -14.39 -4.70
CA TYR A 137 -6.44 -14.02 -5.79
C TYR A 137 -7.04 -15.30 -6.36
N ASN A 138 -8.38 -15.41 -6.36
CA ASN A 138 -9.10 -16.61 -6.80
C ASN A 138 -8.61 -17.92 -6.14
N GLY A 139 -8.34 -17.87 -4.83
CA GLY A 139 -7.92 -19.03 -4.02
C GLY A 139 -6.43 -19.40 -4.12
N SER A 140 -5.62 -18.62 -4.84
CA SER A 140 -4.18 -18.86 -4.97
C SER A 140 -3.37 -17.67 -4.48
N ASN A 141 -2.27 -17.91 -3.75
CA ASN A 141 -1.38 -16.85 -3.31
C ASN A 141 -0.79 -16.13 -4.53
N SER A 142 -0.87 -14.80 -4.56
CA SER A 142 -0.45 -14.01 -5.71
C SER A 142 0.34 -12.78 -5.28
N TYR A 143 1.04 -12.20 -6.25
CA TYR A 143 1.72 -10.93 -6.05
C TYR A 143 0.71 -9.80 -5.85
N TRP A 144 1.02 -8.84 -4.98
CA TRP A 144 0.18 -7.65 -4.79
C TRP A 144 0.99 -6.37 -4.57
N TRP A 145 0.44 -5.27 -5.05
CA TRP A 145 1.10 -3.96 -5.12
C TRP A 145 1.20 -3.23 -3.78
N LEU A 146 2.29 -2.49 -3.60
CA LEU A 146 2.47 -1.49 -2.56
C LEU A 146 2.56 -0.10 -3.19
N ARG A 147 2.19 0.95 -2.43
CA ARG A 147 2.32 2.36 -2.89
C ARG A 147 3.77 2.87 -2.95
N SER A 148 4.73 2.02 -2.60
CA SER A 148 6.15 2.36 -2.49
C SER A 148 6.82 2.39 -3.87
N ALA A 149 7.15 3.57 -4.36
CA ALA A 149 7.98 3.73 -5.55
C ALA A 149 9.42 3.27 -5.23
N ASN A 150 10.01 2.43 -6.09
CA ASN A 150 11.35 1.91 -5.89
C ASN A 150 12.41 3.04 -5.92
N SER A 151 13.23 3.12 -4.89
CA SER A 151 14.27 4.15 -4.76
C SER A 151 15.49 3.93 -5.66
N ASN A 152 15.66 2.75 -6.25
CA ASN A 152 16.86 2.38 -7.01
C ASN A 152 16.68 2.51 -8.53
N GLY A 153 15.47 2.83 -9.01
CA GLY A 153 15.22 3.08 -10.41
C GLY A 153 13.84 3.65 -10.68
N ALA A 154 13.68 4.23 -11.87
CA ALA A 154 12.53 5.03 -12.22
C ALA A 154 11.34 4.24 -12.83
N THR A 155 11.34 2.90 -12.74
CA THR A 155 10.41 2.05 -13.51
C THR A 155 9.53 1.12 -12.68
N ARG A 156 9.81 0.97 -11.37
CA ARG A 156 9.24 -0.12 -10.55
C ARG A 156 8.56 0.37 -9.29
N PHE A 157 7.55 -0.35 -8.86
CA PHE A 157 6.95 -0.23 -7.52
C PHE A 157 7.25 -1.50 -6.72
N LEU A 158 7.34 -1.37 -5.39
CA LEU A 158 7.48 -2.55 -4.55
C LEU A 158 6.16 -3.33 -4.55
N CYS A 159 6.29 -4.64 -4.34
CA CYS A 159 5.19 -5.55 -4.22
C CYS A 159 5.52 -6.62 -3.18
N VAL A 160 4.48 -7.37 -2.81
CA VAL A 160 4.59 -8.58 -2.02
C VAL A 160 4.51 -9.78 -2.96
N THR A 161 5.37 -10.78 -2.77
CA THR A 161 5.36 -12.01 -3.56
C THR A 161 4.28 -12.99 -3.11
N SER A 162 4.05 -14.06 -3.88
CA SER A 162 3.14 -15.14 -3.48
C SER A 162 3.60 -15.92 -2.23
N SER A 163 4.87 -15.80 -1.83
CA SER A 163 5.37 -16.34 -0.56
C SER A 163 5.20 -15.36 0.62
N GLY A 164 4.88 -14.10 0.33
CA GLY A 164 4.72 -13.00 1.31
C GLY A 164 5.96 -12.11 1.43
N GLY A 165 7.07 -12.46 0.77
CA GLY A 165 8.30 -11.66 0.78
C GLY A 165 8.14 -10.35 0.02
N TRP A 166 9.10 -9.44 0.20
CA TRP A 166 9.15 -8.20 -0.57
C TRP A 166 9.85 -8.43 -1.92
N ASP A 167 9.39 -7.72 -2.94
CA ASP A 167 10.02 -7.65 -4.26
C ASP A 167 9.68 -6.28 -4.88
N TYR A 168 10.08 -6.05 -6.12
CA TYR A 168 9.61 -4.93 -6.93
C TYR A 168 9.29 -5.40 -8.33
N ASN A 169 8.35 -4.73 -8.99
CA ASN A 169 8.00 -5.07 -10.36
C ASN A 169 7.73 -3.83 -11.20
N ASN A 170 7.87 -4.01 -12.52
CA ASN A 170 7.69 -2.95 -13.51
C ASN A 170 6.27 -2.39 -13.43
N ALA A 171 6.13 -1.06 -13.50
CA ALA A 171 4.86 -0.39 -13.30
C ALA A 171 3.78 -0.83 -14.31
N ASN A 172 4.19 -1.27 -15.50
CA ASN A 172 3.29 -1.75 -16.55
C ASN A 172 2.93 -3.25 -16.44
N TYR A 173 3.33 -3.95 -15.37
CA TYR A 173 2.89 -5.33 -15.14
C TYR A 173 1.58 -5.32 -14.36
N SER A 174 0.76 -6.36 -14.53
CA SER A 174 -0.51 -6.49 -13.80
C SER A 174 -0.34 -7.39 -12.58
N LEU A 175 -0.43 -6.82 -11.38
CA LEU A 175 -0.41 -7.55 -10.10
C LEU A 175 -1.66 -7.23 -9.28
N GLY A 176 -1.81 -7.93 -8.16
CA GLY A 176 -2.96 -7.80 -7.28
C GLY A 176 -3.09 -6.44 -6.60
N VAL A 177 -4.32 -5.94 -6.55
CA VAL A 177 -4.71 -4.74 -5.81
C VAL A 177 -5.42 -5.16 -4.54
N SER A 178 -4.94 -4.67 -3.39
CA SER A 178 -5.54 -4.94 -2.09
C SER A 178 -5.45 -3.68 -1.22
N PRO A 179 -6.47 -2.79 -1.31
CA PRO A 179 -6.43 -1.50 -0.61
C PRO A 179 -6.62 -1.63 0.91
N ALA A 180 -6.39 -0.51 1.58
CA ALA A 180 -6.77 -0.24 2.96
C ALA A 180 -7.43 1.14 3.06
N PHE A 181 -8.12 1.36 4.16
CA PHE A 181 -8.79 2.62 4.48
C PHE A 181 -8.94 2.79 5.99
N ARG A 182 -9.13 4.04 6.40
CA ARG A 182 -9.47 4.40 7.77
C ARG A 182 -10.95 4.68 7.88
N ILE A 183 -11.51 4.40 9.05
CA ILE A 183 -12.82 4.88 9.44
C ILE A 183 -12.67 5.79 10.66
N ALA A 184 -13.55 6.78 10.76
CA ALA A 184 -13.61 7.70 11.90
C ALA A 184 -14.35 7.09 13.08
#